data_AF-A0A2G6ZPF2-F1
#
_entry.id   AF-A0A2G6ZPF2-F1
#
_cell.length_a   1.000
_cell.length_b   1.000
_cell.length_c   1.000
_cell.angle_alpha   90.00
_cell.angle_beta   90.00
_cell.angle_gamma   90.00
#
_symmetry.space_group_name_H-M   'P 1'
#
loop_
_entity.id
_entity.type
_entity.pdbx_description
1 polymer ?
#
loop_
_entity_poly.entity_id
_entity_poly.type
_entity_poly.pdbx_seq_one_letter_code
_entity_poly.pdbx_strand_id
1 'polypeptide(L)' 'MSTAELQSWQDRLASYLAAEKRILDSQEYQVGQGQTARRNRRAELEQVQNGIRECQQKIGLLQATMAPRGRRIINLRPR' A
#
# COMPACT_ATOMS: atom_id res chain seq x y z
N MET A 1 -7.22 -7.33 16.89
CA MET A 1 -6.77 -6.84 15.59
C MET A 1 -7.85 -7.22 14.58
N SER A 2 -8.74 -6.28 14.34
CA SER A 2 -10.10 -6.50 13.83
C SER A 2 -10.13 -6.41 12.31
N THR A 3 -11.06 -7.10 11.68
CA THR A 3 -11.37 -6.94 10.24
C THR A 3 -11.63 -5.46 9.85
N ALA A 4 -12.19 -4.67 10.78
CA ALA A 4 -12.39 -3.23 10.61
C ALA A 4 -11.08 -2.44 10.43
N GLU A 5 -10.00 -2.81 11.14
CA GLU A 5 -8.69 -2.15 10.99
C GLU A 5 -8.11 -2.47 9.62
N LEU A 6 -8.18 -3.73 9.19
CA LEU A 6 -7.77 -4.16 7.85
C LEU A 6 -8.55 -3.41 6.76
N GLN A 7 -9.86 -3.26 6.93
CA GLN A 7 -10.72 -2.51 5.99
C GLN A 7 -10.30 -1.03 5.90
N SER A 8 -10.01 -0.38 7.04
CA SER A 8 -9.54 1.01 7.04
C SER A 8 -8.22 1.21 6.32
N TRP A 9 -7.29 0.24 6.41
CA TRP A 9 -6.03 0.29 5.69
C TRP A 9 -6.21 0.05 4.19
N GLN A 10 -7.16 -0.80 3.80
CA GLN A 10 -7.54 -0.98 2.40
C GLN A 10 -8.17 0.28 1.80
N ASP A 11 -9.04 0.96 2.55
CA ASP A 11 -9.67 2.22 2.13
C ASP A 11 -8.63 3.34 1.94
N ARG A 12 -7.67 3.43 2.87
CA ARG A 12 -6.50 4.31 2.72
C ARG A 12 -5.68 3.97 1.48
N LEU A 13 -5.43 2.69 1.22
CA LEU A 13 -4.69 2.25 0.04
C LEU A 13 -5.43 2.62 -1.26
N ALA A 14 -6.76 2.44 -1.30
CA ALA A 14 -7.58 2.86 -2.43
C ALA A 14 -7.51 4.39 -2.64
N SER A 15 -7.51 5.17 -1.57
CA SER A 15 -7.34 6.63 -1.63
C SER A 15 -5.98 7.03 -2.20
N TYR A 16 -4.89 6.38 -1.80
CA TYR A 16 -3.55 6.64 -2.37
C TYR A 16 -3.46 6.25 -3.85
N LEU A 17 -4.07 5.13 -4.27
CA LEU A 17 -4.13 4.74 -5.68
C LEU A 17 -4.93 5.74 -6.53
N ALA A 18 -6.05 6.25 -5.98
CA ALA A 18 -6.83 7.29 -6.65
C ALA A 18 -6.04 8.59 -6.77
N ALA A 19 -5.21 8.94 -5.77
CA ALA A 19 -4.32 10.08 -5.84
C ALA A 19 -3.22 9.90 -6.91
N GLU A 20 -2.59 8.72 -6.98
CA GLU A 20 -1.60 8.40 -8.02
C GLU A 20 -2.20 8.55 -9.42
N LYS A 21 -3.41 8.01 -9.64
CA LYS A 21 -4.11 8.16 -10.91
C LYS A 21 -4.41 9.62 -11.27
N ARG A 22 -4.84 10.45 -10.30
CA ARG A 22 -5.05 11.88 -10.54
C ARG A 22 -3.76 12.63 -10.89
N ILE A 23 -2.66 12.28 -10.24
CA ILE A 23 -1.35 12.87 -10.54
C ILE A 23 -0.91 12.49 -11.96
N LEU A 24 -1.14 11.25 -12.39
CA LEU A 24 -0.84 10.80 -13.75
C LEU A 24 -1.75 11.44 -14.81
N ASP A 25 -3.06 11.50 -14.56
CA ASP A 25 -4.02 12.14 -15.46
C ASP A 25 -3.71 13.63 -15.67
N SER A 26 -3.37 14.34 -14.58
CA SER A 26 -2.92 15.73 -14.64
C SER A 26 -1.64 15.92 -15.47
N GLN A 27 -0.80 14.88 -15.64
CA GLN A 27 0.39 14.97 -16.51
C GLN A 27 0.06 15.05 -17.99
N GLU A 28 -0.99 14.37 -18.46
CA GLU A 28 -1.41 14.45 -19.88
C GLU A 28 -1.85 15.87 -20.25
N TYR A 29 -2.50 16.59 -19.33
CA TYR A 29 -2.98 17.95 -19.58
C TYR A 29 -1.90 19.03 -19.40
N GLN A 30 -0.82 18.77 -18.63
CA GLN A 30 0.11 19.81 -18.16
C GLN A 30 1.48 19.81 -18.87
N VAL A 31 1.54 19.30 -20.10
CA VAL A 31 2.74 19.24 -20.96
C VAL A 31 3.39 20.62 -21.20
N GLY A 32 2.73 21.73 -20.87
CA GLY A 32 3.23 23.11 -21.05
C GLY A 32 3.96 23.78 -19.86
N GLN A 33 4.02 23.20 -18.66
CA GLN A 33 4.64 23.88 -17.49
C GLN A 33 5.97 23.23 -17.04
N GLY A 34 7.10 23.73 -17.56
CA GLY A 34 8.45 23.85 -16.94
C GLY A 34 9.14 22.69 -16.18
N GLN A 35 10.47 22.79 -16.03
CA GLN A 35 11.30 21.81 -15.28
C GLN A 35 11.01 21.76 -13.76
N THR A 36 10.70 22.89 -13.12
CA THR A 36 10.44 22.94 -11.66
C THR A 36 9.16 22.19 -11.29
N ALA A 37 8.12 22.28 -12.13
CA ALA A 37 6.87 21.58 -11.90
C ALA A 37 7.03 20.05 -12.05
N ARG A 38 7.95 19.58 -12.90
CA ARG A 38 8.33 18.16 -12.97
C ARG A 38 8.97 17.67 -11.68
N ARG A 39 9.83 18.48 -11.03
CA ARG A 39 10.47 18.08 -9.75
C ARG A 39 9.47 17.96 -8.60
N ASN A 40 8.57 18.93 -8.44
CA ASN A 40 7.54 18.87 -7.39
C ASN A 40 6.64 17.63 -7.56
N ARG A 41 6.19 17.35 -8.80
CA ARG A 41 5.35 16.19 -9.08
C ARG A 41 6.07 14.86 -8.87
N ARG A 42 7.37 14.76 -9.16
CA ARG A 42 8.16 13.56 -8.83
C ARG A 42 8.23 13.34 -7.32
N ALA A 43 8.41 14.41 -6.54
CA ALA A 43 8.38 14.32 -5.08
C ALA A 43 7.00 13.90 -4.56
N GLU A 44 5.91 14.45 -5.13
CA GLU A 44 4.53 14.04 -4.78
C GLU A 44 4.26 12.57 -5.13
N LEU A 45 4.67 12.10 -6.32
CA LEU A 45 4.55 10.69 -6.73
C LEU A 45 5.34 9.76 -5.81
N GLU A 46 6.58 10.12 -5.48
CA GLU A 46 7.42 9.32 -4.59
C GLU A 46 6.82 9.25 -3.17
N GLN A 47 6.23 10.35 -2.70
CA GLN A 47 5.53 10.40 -1.42
C GLN A 47 4.27 9.52 -1.40
N VAL A 48 3.46 9.55 -2.47
CA VAL A 48 2.27 8.69 -2.61
C VAL A 48 2.68 7.21 -2.69
N GLN A 49 3.73 6.88 -3.44
CA GLN A 49 4.24 5.51 -3.55
C GLN A 49 4.79 4.99 -2.22
N ASN A 50 5.48 5.82 -1.44
CA ASN A 50 5.90 5.45 -0.09
C ASN A 50 4.69 5.19 0.83
N GLY A 51 3.64 6.02 0.74
CA GLY A 51 2.38 5.79 1.47
C GLY A 51 1.71 4.46 1.11
N ILE A 52 1.71 4.11 -0.19
CA ILE A 52 1.19 2.81 -0.68
C ILE A 52 1.99 1.65 -0.08
N ARG A 53 3.33 1.72 -0.11
CA ARG A 53 4.20 0.67 0.45
C ARG A 53 3.97 0.49 1.95
N GLU A 54 3.84 1.57 2.71
CA GLU A 54 3.58 1.49 4.15
C GLU A 54 2.22 0.83 4.44
N CYS A 55 1.18 1.20 3.68
CA CYS A 55 -0.13 0.58 3.81
C CYS A 55 -0.09 -0.91 3.46
N GLN A 56 0.59 -1.31 2.38
CA GLN A 56 0.75 -2.71 2.00
C GLN A 56 1.50 -3.52 3.07
N GLN A 57 2.56 -2.96 3.66
CA GLN A 57 3.29 -3.62 4.74
C GLN A 57 2.41 -3.83 5.97
N LYS A 58 1.64 -2.82 6.38
CA LYS A 58 0.71 -2.94 7.52
C LYS A 58 -0.40 -3.95 7.25
N ILE A 59 -0.97 -3.97 6.05
CA ILE A 59 -1.96 -4.98 5.64
C ILE A 59 -1.34 -6.39 5.68
N GLY A 60 -0.12 -6.56 5.18
CA GLY A 60 0.59 -7.84 5.21
C GLY A 60 0.86 -8.34 6.63
N LEU A 61 1.30 -7.45 7.54
CA LEU A 61 1.49 -7.77 8.96
C LEU A 61 0.18 -8.16 9.64
N LEU A 62 -0.90 -7.43 9.38
CA LEU A 62 -2.23 -7.73 9.93
C LEU A 62 -2.76 -9.08 9.41
N GLN A 63 -2.62 -9.36 8.11
CA GLN A 63 -2.99 -10.66 7.54
C GLN A 63 -2.17 -11.81 8.11
N ALA A 64 -0.85 -11.64 8.25
CA ALA A 64 0.02 -12.65 8.86
C ALA A 64 -0.33 -12.92 10.33
N THR A 65 -0.79 -11.89 11.05
CA THR A 65 -1.26 -12.02 12.44
C THR A 65 -2.63 -12.71 12.51
N MET A 66 -3.51 -12.47 11.53
CA MET A 66 -4.85 -13.10 11.46
C MET A 66 -4.82 -14.55 10.95
N ALA A 67 -3.77 -14.97 10.24
CA ALA A 67 -3.57 -16.34 9.81
C ALA A 67 -2.55 -17.04 10.73
N PRO A 68 -2.96 -17.58 11.89
CA PRO A 68 -2.07 -18.41 12.70
C PRO A 68 -1.71 -19.62 11.83
N ARG A 69 -0.48 -19.67 11.33
CA ARG A 69 0.04 -20.83 10.62
C ARG A 69 -0.20 -22.05 11.50
N GLY A 70 -1.13 -22.90 11.06
CA GLY A 70 -1.53 -24.10 11.78
C GLY A 70 -0.27 -24.84 12.23
N ARG A 71 -0.11 -24.93 13.55
CA ARG A 71 0.98 -25.64 14.20
C ARG A 71 0.92 -27.07 13.66
N ARG A 72 1.82 -27.43 12.74
CA ARG A 72 1.93 -28.80 12.24
C ARG A 72 2.50 -29.61 13.40
N ILE A 73 1.62 -30.19 14.20
CA ILE A 73 2.00 -31.15 15.25
C ILE A 73 2.46 -32.39 14.51
N ILE A 74 3.78 -32.48 14.30
CA ILE A 74 4.43 -33.70 13.84
C ILE A 74 4.41 -34.63 15.05
N ASN A 75 3.39 -35.47 15.14
CA ASN A 75 3.38 -36.57 16.10
C ASN A 75 4.51 -37.53 15.70
N LEU A 76 5.68 -37.38 16.33
CA LEU A 76 6.74 -38.37 16.29
C LEU A 76 6.20 -39.64 16.96
N ARG A 77 5.79 -40.61 16.15
CA ARG A 77 5.31 -41.92 16.61
C ARG A 77 6.51 -42.70 17.14
N PRO A 78 6.53 -43.12 18.43
CA PRO A 78 7.63 -43.94 18.94
C PRO A 78 7.55 -45.36 18.35
N ARG A 79 8.72 -45.96 18.09
CA ARG A 79 8.91 -47.37 17.73
C ARG A 79 9.16 -48.20 18.98
#